data_AF-A0A4V2AVT5-F1
#
_entry.id   AF-A0A4V2AVT5-F1
#
_cell.length_a   1.000
_cell.length_b   1.000
_cell.length_c   1.000
_cell.angle_alpha   90.00
_cell.angle_beta   90.00
_cell.angle_gamma   90.00
#
_symmetry.space_group_name_H-M   'P 1'
#
loop_
_entity.id
_entity.type
_entity.pdbx_description
1 polymer ?
#
loop_
_entity_poly.entity_id
_entity_poly.type
_entity_poly.pdbx_seq_one_letter_code
_entity_poly.pdbx_strand_id
1 'polypeptide(L)' 'RMGIPPKLFTRIARLTKAFRMKYNQPTLDWLSIALYGGYHDYQHLAKDFRELAGTTPTAYFREESKAPERHFGFRDSSL' A
#
# COMPACT_ATOMS: atom_id res chain seq x y z
N ARG A 1 -9.62 16.43 22.61
CA ARG A 1 -9.71 15.84 21.25
C ARG A 1 -8.36 15.17 20.97
N MET A 2 -8.22 13.88 21.29
CA MET A 2 -6.94 13.19 21.02
C MET A 2 -6.95 12.75 19.56
N GLY A 3 -6.09 13.38 18.75
CA GLY A 3 -5.94 13.07 17.33
C GLY A 3 -5.21 11.76 17.08
N ILE A 4 -4.97 11.44 15.80
CA ILE A 4 -4.16 10.29 15.41
C ILE A 4 -2.71 10.50 15.91
N PRO A 5 -2.09 9.50 16.58
CA PRO A 5 -0.69 9.59 16.97
C PRO A 5 0.20 9.86 15.74
N PRO A 6 1.20 10.76 15.82
CA PRO A 6 2.06 11.09 14.68
C PRO A 6 2.71 9.85 14.02
N LYS A 7 3.06 8.86 14.84
CA LYS A 7 3.59 7.56 14.38
C LYS A 7 2.59 6.78 13.54
N LEU A 8 1.32 6.73 13.94
CA LEU A 8 0.27 6.05 13.19
C LEU A 8 0.02 6.76 11.86
N PHE A 9 -0.05 8.10 11.88
CA PHE A 9 -0.20 8.88 10.66
C PHE A 9 0.93 8.61 9.66
N THR A 10 2.18 8.58 10.13
CA THR A 10 3.34 8.26 9.29
C THR A 10 3.25 6.87 8.67
N ARG A 11 2.78 5.86 9.43
CA ARG A 11 2.59 4.50 8.90
C ARG A 11 1.51 4.46 7.83
N ILE A 12 0.38 5.12 8.06
CA ILE A 12 -0.70 5.22 7.06
C ILE A 12 -0.18 5.88 5.79
N ALA A 13 0.51 7.02 5.89
CA ALA A 13 1.06 7.73 4.73
C ALA A 13 2.04 6.86 3.91
N ARG A 14 2.95 6.12 4.58
CA ARG A 14 3.86 5.19 3.88
C ARG A 14 3.13 4.03 3.22
N LEU A 15 2.13 3.45 3.89
CA LEU A 15 1.33 2.36 3.35
C LEU A 15 0.55 2.82 2.11
N THR A 16 -0.09 3.99 2.17
CA THR A 16 -0.80 4.60 1.02
C THR A 16 0.15 4.85 -0.14
N LYS A 17 1.37 5.36 0.13
CA LYS A 17 2.39 5.54 -0.91
C LYS A 17 2.76 4.20 -1.56
N ALA A 18 3.04 3.17 -0.78
CA ALA A 18 3.40 1.84 -1.28
C ALA A 18 2.28 1.23 -2.13
N PHE A 19 1.02 1.39 -1.70
CA PHE A 19 -0.14 0.94 -2.46
C PHE A 19 -0.24 1.67 -3.82
N ARG A 20 -0.16 3.00 -3.83
CA ARG A 20 -0.18 3.81 -5.06
C ARG A 20 0.94 3.44 -6.02
N MET A 21 2.14 3.17 -5.51
CA MET A 21 3.27 2.71 -6.32
C MET A 21 2.97 1.39 -7.01
N LYS A 22 2.45 0.40 -6.27
CA LYS A 22 2.07 -0.90 -6.86
C LYS A 22 0.91 -0.76 -7.85
N TYR A 23 -0.05 0.11 -7.55
CA TYR A 23 -1.19 0.38 -8.41
C TYR A 23 -0.75 0.98 -9.76
N ASN A 24 0.11 2.00 -9.72
CA ASN A 24 0.65 2.66 -10.91
C ASN A 24 1.65 1.79 -11.70
N GLN A 25 2.40 0.94 -11.00
CA GLN A 25 3.40 0.05 -11.59
C GLN A 25 3.19 -1.40 -11.12
N PRO A 26 2.21 -2.12 -11.71
CA PRO A 26 1.86 -3.48 -11.27
C PRO A 26 3.01 -4.49 -11.37
N THR A 27 3.96 -4.26 -12.26
CA THR A 27 5.14 -5.12 -12.48
C THR A 27 6.25 -4.91 -11.45
N LEU A 28 6.22 -3.81 -10.68
CA LEU A 28 7.24 -3.51 -9.68
C LEU A 28 7.16 -4.49 -8.51
N ASP A 29 8.27 -5.07 -8.09
CA ASP A 29 8.29 -6.04 -6.99
C ASP A 29 8.11 -5.35 -5.63
N TRP A 30 7.69 -6.13 -4.63
CA TRP A 30 7.36 -5.60 -3.31
C TRP A 30 8.57 -5.14 -2.50
N LEU A 31 9.76 -5.68 -2.76
CA LEU A 31 10.97 -5.22 -2.08
C LEU A 31 11.34 -3.81 -2.59
N SER A 32 11.33 -3.61 -3.90
CA SER A 32 11.53 -2.27 -4.49
C SER A 32 10.50 -1.27 -3.95
N ILE A 33 9.22 -1.66 -3.89
CA ILE A 33 8.16 -0.81 -3.32
C ILE A 33 8.41 -0.49 -1.85
N ALA A 34 8.88 -1.45 -1.05
CA ALA A 34 9.23 -1.22 0.34
C ALA A 34 10.33 -0.16 0.45
N LEU A 35 11.42 -0.33 -0.31
CA LEU A 35 12.55 0.60 -0.28
C LEU A 35 12.15 2.02 -0.72
N TYR A 36 11.46 2.16 -1.85
CA TYR A 36 10.97 3.46 -2.32
C TYR A 36 9.87 4.06 -1.43
N GLY A 37 9.12 3.21 -0.73
CA GLY A 37 8.06 3.56 0.23
C GLY A 37 8.59 4.04 1.58
N GLY A 38 9.90 3.98 1.82
CA GLY A 38 10.52 4.37 3.10
C GLY A 38 10.45 3.28 4.18
N TYR A 39 10.40 2.02 3.75
CA TYR A 39 10.58 0.85 4.61
C TYR A 39 12.02 0.35 4.52
N HIS A 40 12.50 -0.24 5.61
CA HIS A 40 13.83 -0.86 5.65
C HIS A 40 13.88 -2.15 4.82
N ASP A 41 12.80 -2.92 4.83
CA ASP A 41 12.69 -4.20 4.12
C ASP A 41 11.21 -4.55 3.83
N TYR A 42 11.02 -5.66 3.13
CA TYR A 42 9.70 -6.21 2.84
C TYR A 42 8.93 -6.63 4.11
N GLN A 43 9.59 -7.09 5.18
CA GLN A 43 8.91 -7.54 6.39
C GLN A 43 8.23 -6.38 7.12
N HIS A 44 8.86 -5.20 7.18
CA HIS A 44 8.29 -4.00 7.75
C HIS A 44 7.07 -3.51 6.97
N LEU A 45 7.14 -3.54 5.64
CA LEU A 45 5.99 -3.26 4.77
C LEU A 45 4.86 -4.28 5.00
N ALA A 46 5.19 -5.57 5.01
CA ALA A 46 4.20 -6.63 5.21
C ALA A 46 3.59 -6.63 6.61
N LYS A 47 4.30 -6.11 7.62
CA LYS A 47 3.77 -5.87 8.97
C LYS A 47 2.77 -4.73 8.99
N ASP A 48 3.10 -3.59 8.36
CA ASP A 48 2.17 -2.45 8.24
C ASP A 48 0.90 -2.85 7.49
N PHE A 49 1.01 -3.60 6.39
CA PHE A 49 -0.15 -4.14 5.67
C PHE A 49 -1.04 -5.02 6.56
N ARG A 50 -0.46 -5.90 7.37
CA ARG A 50 -1.24 -6.74 8.29
C ARG A 50 -1.94 -5.93 9.37
N GLU A 51 -1.22 -4.99 9.99
CA GLU A 51 -1.75 -4.19 11.10
C GLU A 51 -2.77 -3.13 10.66
N LEU A 52 -2.66 -2.61 9.43
CA LEU A 52 -3.51 -1.51 8.96
C LEU A 52 -4.55 -1.93 7.92
N ALA A 53 -4.23 -2.89 7.05
CA ALA A 53 -5.14 -3.39 6.00
C ALA A 53 -5.65 -4.82 6.28
N GLY A 54 -5.24 -5.45 7.38
CA GLY A 54 -5.70 -6.77 7.81
C GLY A 54 -5.17 -7.95 7.00
N THR A 55 -4.30 -7.72 6.01
CA THR A 55 -3.80 -8.76 5.11
C THR A 55 -2.36 -8.48 4.66
N THR A 56 -1.79 -9.34 3.83
CA THR A 56 -0.44 -9.15 3.27
C THR A 56 -0.50 -8.32 1.98
N PRO A 57 0.58 -7.61 1.60
CA PRO A 57 0.62 -6.83 0.35
C PRO A 57 0.28 -7.68 -0.89
N THR A 58 0.79 -8.91 -0.94
CA THR A 58 0.55 -9.85 -2.04
C THR A 58 -0.90 -10.32 -2.11
N ALA A 59 -1.52 -10.63 -0.96
CA ALA A 59 -2.93 -11.03 -0.91
C ALA A 59 -3.85 -9.86 -1.27
N TYR A 60 -3.62 -8.69 -0.66
CA TYR A 60 -4.36 -7.46 -0.94
C TYR A 60 -4.39 -7.16 -2.43
N PHE A 61 -3.22 -7.14 -3.08
CA PHE A 61 -3.15 -6.79 -4.49
C PHE A 61 -3.67 -7.88 -5.42
N ARG A 62 -3.64 -9.15 -4.99
CA ARG A 62 -4.28 -10.24 -5.73
C ARG A 62 -5.80 -10.06 -5.74
N GLU A 63 -6.40 -9.65 -4.63
CA GLU A 63 -7.83 -9.34 -4.56
C GLU A 63 -8.14 -8.11 -5.42
N GLU A 64 -7.35 -7.04 -5.28
CA GLU A 64 -7.48 -5.82 -6.06
C GLU A 64 -7.33 -6.03 -7.57
N SER A 65 -6.51 -7.01 -8.00
CA SER A 65 -6.36 -7.34 -9.42
C SER A 65 -7.62 -7.97 -10.03
N LYS A 66 -8.51 -8.53 -9.20
CA LYS A 66 -9.77 -9.15 -9.62
C LYS A 66 -10.93 -8.15 -9.57
N ALA A 67 -10.74 -7.00 -8.95
CA ALA A 67 -11.80 -6.03 -8.76
C ALA A 67 -12.23 -5.42 -10.12
N PRO A 68 -13.54 -5.37 -10.42
CA PRO A 68 -14.04 -4.90 -11.71
C PRO A 68 -13.66 -3.44 -11.99
N GLU A 69 -13.59 -2.57 -10.98
CA GLU A 69 -13.15 -1.18 -11.07
C GLU A 69 -11.77 -1.01 -11.71
N ARG A 70 -10.90 -2.01 -11.59
CA ARG A 70 -9.58 -2.02 -12.25
C ARG A 70 -9.69 -2.12 -13.77
N HIS A 71 -10.71 -2.83 -14.27
CA HIS A 71 -10.98 -2.97 -15.71
C HIS A 71 -11.69 -1.75 -16.28
N PHE A 72 -12.47 -1.04 -15.46
CA PHE A 72 -13.19 0.16 -15.88
C PHE A 72 -12.29 1.40 -16.05
N GLY A 73 -10.98 1.28 -15.80
CA GLY A 73 -10.04 2.37 -16.06
C GLY A 73 -10.25 3.60 -15.17
N PHE A 74 -10.91 3.45 -14.02
CA PHE A 74 -10.92 4.46 -12.96
C PHE A 74 -9.51 4.58 -12.36
N ARG A 75 -8.62 5.24 -13.10
CA ARG A 75 -7.38 5.77 -12.58
C ARG A 75 -7.76 6.95 -11.72
N ASP A 76 -8.08 6.69 -10.45
CA ASP A 76 -8.24 7.74 -9.46
C ASP A 76 -6.94 8.56 -9.43
N SER A 77 -6.98 9.70 -10.10
CA SER A 77 -5.86 10.61 -10.32
C SER A 77 -5.88 11.74 -9.29
N SER A 78 -6.70 11.63 -8.24
CA SER A 78 -7.10 12.75 -7.41
C SER A 78 -7.10 12.38 -5.93
N LEU A 79 -5.92 12.31 -5.32
CA LEU A 79 -5.66 12.71 -3.92
C LEU A 79 -4.18 13.03 -3.71
#